data_AF-A0A089M6X5-F1
#
_entry.id   AF-A0A089M6X5-F1
#
_cell.length_a   1.000
_cell.length_b   1.000
_cell.length_c   1.000
_cell.angle_alpha   90.00
_cell.angle_beta   90.00
_cell.angle_gamma   90.00
#
_symmetry.space_group_name_H-M   'P 1'
#
loop_
_entity.id
_entity.type
_entity.pdbx_description
1 polymer ?
#
loop_
_entity_poly.entity_id
_entity_poly.type
_entity_poly.pdbx_seq_one_letter_code
_entity_poly.pdbx_strand_id
1 'polypeptide(L)'
;MPRKDGSVNLYYVVNGYMGNGPHFVTVIAKNEAAAKTAASEMFKKHAFSSYRGQYRYPEEYWTNLEVIFLSDASVPFASEVDEG
;
A
#
# COMPACT_ATOMS: atom_id res chain seq x y z
N MET A 1 -4.70 -17.10 4.01
CA MET A 1 -5.23 -17.28 5.38
C MET A 1 -4.34 -16.51 6.35
N PRO A 2 -4.88 -15.81 7.38
CA PRO A 2 -4.07 -15.14 8.40
C PRO A 2 -3.28 -16.16 9.23
N ARG A 3 -2.01 -15.88 9.55
CA ARG A 3 -1.18 -16.76 10.41
C ARG A 3 -1.55 -16.59 11.88
N LYS A 4 -1.60 -17.70 12.63
CA LYS A 4 -2.05 -17.76 14.04
C LYS A 4 -1.01 -17.29 15.07
N ASP A 5 0.24 -17.13 14.67
CA ASP A 5 1.39 -16.79 15.53
C ASP A 5 1.65 -15.27 15.63
N GLY A 6 0.83 -14.43 14.98
CA GLY A 6 1.03 -12.98 14.96
C GLY A 6 2.08 -12.53 13.95
N SER A 7 2.65 -13.43 13.16
CA SER A 7 3.55 -13.08 12.06
C SER A 7 2.85 -12.19 11.02
N VAL A 8 3.65 -11.30 10.45
CA VAL A 8 3.25 -10.35 9.41
C VAL A 8 4.12 -10.59 8.18
N ASN A 9 3.71 -10.05 7.05
CA ASN A 9 4.39 -10.16 5.77
C ASN A 9 4.56 -8.77 5.19
N LEU A 10 5.55 -8.63 4.33
CA LEU A 10 5.79 -7.43 3.55
C LEU A 10 5.04 -7.52 2.22
N TYR A 11 4.25 -6.49 1.94
CA TYR A 11 3.51 -6.32 0.69
C TYR A 11 3.91 -5.01 0.04
N TYR A 12 3.91 -5.01 -1.28
CA TYR A 12 3.97 -3.82 -2.11
C TYR A 12 2.58 -3.62 -2.72
N VAL A 13 1.97 -2.46 -2.50
CA VAL A 13 0.62 -2.17 -2.98
C VAL A 13 0.66 -1.01 -3.94
N VAL A 14 0.18 -1.24 -5.16
CA VAL A 14 0.15 -0.26 -6.24
C VAL A 14 -1.30 0.15 -6.48
N ASN A 15 -1.54 1.44 -6.69
CA ASN A 15 -2.85 1.89 -7.14
C ASN A 15 -3.00 1.77 -8.66
N GLY A 16 -4.20 1.44 -9.13
CA GLY A 16 -4.51 1.29 -10.55
C GLY A 16 -4.69 2.62 -11.29
N TYR A 17 -4.41 3.76 -10.66
CA TYR A 17 -4.61 5.08 -11.26
C TYR A 17 -3.46 5.44 -12.19
N MET A 18 -3.72 5.45 -13.51
CA MET A 18 -2.69 5.69 -14.54
C MET A 18 -2.47 7.17 -14.91
N GLY A 19 -3.05 8.13 -14.18
CA GLY A 19 -2.99 9.56 -14.57
C GLY A 19 -1.57 10.14 -14.63
N ASN A 20 -0.89 10.25 -13.49
CA ASN A 20 0.49 10.78 -13.39
C ASN A 20 1.53 9.66 -13.17
N GLY A 21 1.17 8.43 -13.53
CA GLY A 21 1.90 7.22 -13.15
C GLY A 21 1.37 6.59 -11.86
N PRO A 22 1.67 5.29 -11.65
CA PRO A 22 1.21 4.56 -10.49
C PRO A 22 1.90 5.06 -9.22
N HIS A 23 1.13 5.20 -8.16
CA HIS A 23 1.64 5.39 -6.80
C HIS A 23 1.63 4.06 -6.06
N PHE A 24 2.62 3.88 -5.20
CA PHE A 24 2.80 2.64 -4.45
C PHE A 24 3.12 2.90 -2.99
N VAL A 25 2.81 1.92 -2.15
CA VAL A 25 3.16 1.90 -0.72
C VAL A 25 3.60 0.50 -0.32
N THR A 26 4.61 0.42 0.54
CA THR A 26 5.03 -0.84 1.16
C THR A 26 4.33 -1.00 2.50
N VAL A 27 3.73 -2.16 2.74
CA VAL A 27 2.87 -2.43 3.91
C VAL A 27 3.32 -3.70 4.61
N ILE A 28 3.45 -3.63 5.94
CA ILE A 28 3.61 -4.81 6.80
C ILE A 28 2.24 -5.22 7.32
N ALA A 29 1.75 -6.41 6.97
CA ALA A 29 0.40 -6.86 7.34
C ALA A 29 0.28 -8.37 7.52
N LYS A 30 -0.77 -8.83 8.20
CA LYS A 30 -1.00 -10.26 8.46
C LYS A 30 -1.42 -11.07 7.22
N ASN A 31 -1.93 -10.40 6.19
CA ASN A 31 -2.42 -10.98 4.94
C ASN A 31 -2.67 -9.86 3.92
N GLU A 32 -2.93 -10.23 2.67
CA GLU A 32 -3.23 -9.31 1.57
C GLU A 32 -4.43 -8.40 1.84
N ALA A 33 -5.50 -8.91 2.47
CA ALA A 33 -6.68 -8.10 2.77
C ALA A 33 -6.36 -6.98 3.76
N ALA A 34 -5.60 -7.29 4.81
CA ALA A 34 -5.11 -6.29 5.76
C ALA A 34 -4.14 -5.30 5.10
N ALA A 35 -3.27 -5.77 4.20
CA ALA A 35 -2.38 -4.91 3.43
C ALA A 35 -3.16 -3.93 2.55
N LYS A 36 -4.19 -4.42 1.85
CA LYS A 36 -5.07 -3.62 0.98
C LYS A 36 -5.83 -2.55 1.76
N THR A 37 -6.37 -2.88 2.93
CA THR A 37 -7.05 -1.91 3.80
C THR A 37 -6.09 -0.81 4.25
N ALA A 38 -4.92 -1.17 4.77
CA ALA A 38 -3.92 -0.20 5.22
C ALA A 38 -3.43 0.70 4.07
N ALA A 39 -3.16 0.11 2.89
CA ALA A 39 -2.77 0.88 1.70
C ALA A 39 -3.89 1.83 1.24
N SER A 40 -5.15 1.39 1.24
CA SER A 40 -6.31 2.23 0.90
C SER A 40 -6.39 3.47 1.80
N GLU A 41 -6.19 3.31 3.11
CA GLU A 41 -6.18 4.44 4.04
C GLU A 41 -5.04 5.42 3.75
N MET A 42 -3.85 4.93 3.42
CA MET A 42 -2.71 5.77 3.05
C MET A 42 -2.96 6.52 1.75
N PHE A 43 -3.52 5.86 0.73
CA PHE A 43 -3.90 6.51 -0.52
C PHE A 43 -5.02 7.53 -0.34
N LYS A 44 -6.03 7.28 0.51
CA LYS A 44 -7.05 8.28 0.87
C LYS A 44 -6.44 9.52 1.53
N LYS A 45 -5.53 9.32 2.50
CA LYS A 45 -4.82 10.42 3.16
C LYS A 45 -4.00 11.25 2.19
N HIS A 46 -3.28 10.59 1.28
CA HIS A 46 -2.51 11.26 0.21
C HIS A 46 -3.43 12.03 -0.77
N ALA A 47 -4.57 11.43 -1.13
CA ALA A 47 -5.54 12.04 -2.04
C ALA A 47 -6.24 13.25 -1.42
N PHE A 48 -6.35 13.33 -0.09
CA PHE A 48 -7.07 14.39 0.58
C PHE A 48 -6.30 15.71 0.58
N SER A 49 -6.90 16.76 0.01
CA SER A 49 -6.38 18.12 0.09
C SER A 49 -6.97 18.84 1.29
N SER A 50 -6.20 18.98 2.38
CA SER A 50 -6.63 19.77 3.54
C SER A 50 -6.96 21.23 3.16
N TYR A 51 -6.20 21.83 2.24
CA TYR A 51 -6.42 23.19 1.74
C TYR A 51 -7.75 23.37 0.99
N ARG A 52 -8.19 22.37 0.22
CA ARG A 52 -9.45 22.44 -0.55
C ARG A 52 -10.62 21.73 0.13
N GLY A 53 -10.40 21.05 1.26
CA GLY A 53 -11.41 20.23 1.93
C GLY A 53 -11.96 19.07 1.09
N GLN A 54 -11.23 18.61 0.07
CA GLN A 54 -11.73 17.61 -0.89
C GLN A 54 -10.62 16.68 -1.39
N TYR A 55 -11.01 15.54 -1.96
CA TYR A 55 -10.10 14.60 -2.62
C TYR A 55 -9.65 15.12 -4.00
N ARG A 56 -8.36 14.93 -4.30
CA ARG A 56 -7.73 15.35 -5.57
C ARG A 56 -7.85 14.28 -6.67
N TYR A 57 -8.14 13.05 -6.29
CA TYR A 57 -8.18 11.88 -7.17
C TYR A 57 -9.55 11.18 -7.08
N PRO A 58 -9.96 10.43 -8.12
CA PRO A 58 -11.18 9.64 -8.09
C PRO A 58 -11.10 8.52 -7.06
N GLU A 59 -12.25 7.94 -6.70
CA GLU A 59 -12.34 6.89 -5.69
C GLU A 59 -11.48 5.66 -6.01
N GLU A 60 -11.35 5.33 -7.30
CA GLU A 60 -10.50 4.25 -7.81
C GLU A 60 -9.03 4.37 -7.36
N TYR A 61 -8.56 5.59 -7.05
CA TYR A 61 -7.20 5.85 -6.56
C TYR A 61 -6.87 5.08 -5.27
N TRP A 62 -7.87 4.78 -4.44
CA TRP A 62 -7.68 4.04 -3.18
C TRP A 62 -8.53 2.75 -3.09
N THR A 63 -9.36 2.44 -4.09
CA THR A 63 -10.15 1.19 -4.13
C THR A 63 -9.63 0.18 -5.16
N ASN A 64 -9.12 0.66 -6.30
CA ASN A 64 -8.49 -0.19 -7.31
C ASN A 64 -7.01 -0.40 -6.96
N LEU A 65 -6.75 -1.39 -6.12
CA LEU A 65 -5.41 -1.70 -5.60
C LEU A 65 -4.98 -3.10 -5.98
N GLU A 66 -3.75 -3.19 -6.50
CA GLU A 66 -3.02 -4.42 -6.74
C GLU A 66 -2.04 -4.65 -5.58
N VAL A 67 -2.06 -5.86 -5.01
CA VAL A 67 -1.24 -6.24 -3.86
C VAL A 67 -0.25 -7.29 -4.32
N ILE A 68 1.04 -7.00 -4.16
CA ILE A 68 2.15 -7.88 -4.49
C ILE A 68 2.79 -8.33 -3.18
N PHE A 69 2.83 -9.63 -2.93
CA PHE A 69 3.57 -10.18 -1.79
C PHE A 69 5.06 -10.11 -2.08
N LEU A 70 5.83 -9.52 -1.17
CA LEU A 70 7.29 -9.43 -1.30
C LEU A 70 7.99 -10.48 -0.45
N SER A 71 7.60 -10.61 0.82
CA SER A 71 8.34 -11.44 1.77
C SER A 71 7.52 -11.78 3.02
N ASP A 72 7.82 -12.92 3.62
CA ASP A 72 7.38 -13.23 4.99
C ASP A 72 8.25 -12.47 6.00
N ALA A 73 7.72 -12.01 7.14
CA ALA A 73 8.56 -11.38 8.19
C ALA A 73 9.47 -12.36 8.94
N SER A 74 9.43 -13.65 8.59
CA SER A 74 10.40 -14.64 9.07
C SER A 74 11.75 -14.55 8.38
N VAL A 75 11.88 -13.73 7.32
CA VAL A 75 13.16 -13.46 6.65
C VAL A 75 13.48 -11.97 6.69
N PRO A 76 14.76 -11.57 6.88
CA PRO A 76 15.16 -10.17 6.82
C PRO A 76 14.89 -9.58 5.44
N PHE A 77 14.29 -8.39 5.38
CA PHE A 77 14.14 -7.60 4.16
C PHE A 77 15.04 -6.36 4.25
N ALA A 78 15.78 -6.08 3.18
CA ALA A 78 16.53 -4.84 2.99
C ALA A 78 16.10 -4.22 1.65
N SER A 79 15.82 -2.92 1.61
CA SER A 79 15.62 -2.22 0.34
C SER A 79 16.95 -1.99 -0.36
N GLU A 80 16.92 -1.83 -1.69
CA GLU A 80 18.09 -1.36 -2.43
C GLU A 80 18.51 0.05 -1.97
N VAL A 81 19.80 0.37 -2.13
CA VAL A 81 20.33 1.70 -1.83
C VAL A 81 20.04 2.57 -3.06
N ASP A 82 19.08 3.49 -2.95
CA ASP A 82 18.86 4.54 -3.95
C ASP A 82 19.84 5.71 -3.69
N GLU A 83 20.66 6.03 -4.70
CA GLU A 83 21.39 7.29 -4.77
C GLU A 83 20.61 8.24 -5.69
N GLY A 84 20.14 9.36 -5.13
CA GLY A 84 19.43 10.43 -5.85
C GLY A 84 20.35 11.53 -6.36
#